data_AF-A0A3E0U6V8-F1
#
_entry.id   AF-A0A3E0U6V8-F1
#
_cell.length_a   1.000
_cell.length_b   1.000
_cell.length_c   1.000
_cell.angle_alpha   90.00
_cell.angle_beta   90.00
_cell.angle_gamma   90.00
#
_symmetry.space_group_name_H-M   'P 1'
#
loop_
_entity.id
_entity.type
_entity.pdbx_description
1 polymer ?
#
loop_
_entity_poly.entity_id
_entity_poly.type
_entity_poly.pdbx_seq_one_letter_code
_entity_poly.pdbx_strand_id
1 'polypeptide(L)'
;MLKRSLTTAVLLLAIALSLTAINVVGFEVDNPQHVTKKSTDTKQFSDFLWQKRLVLIHSDTQPPLTPFMWELDYESLTERKLAIYALINQQSFQLLPNTVMRRTPTLDQVLMQKLTEHQIMNSNSAILIGLDGDVKAKYPLASLSYERIKALIDTMPMRQAELR
;
A
#
# COMPACT_ATOMS: atom_id res chain seq x y z
N MET A 1 -28.94 -4.18 45.68
CA MET A 1 -27.62 -3.67 45.25
C MET A 1 -26.95 -4.75 44.40
N LEU A 2 -26.57 -4.42 43.16
CA LEU A 2 -25.46 -4.98 42.35
C LEU A 2 -25.37 -6.53 42.18
N LYS A 3 -25.29 -7.14 40.99
CA LYS A 3 -25.10 -6.69 39.60
C LYS A 3 -25.49 -7.88 38.71
N ARG A 4 -26.30 -7.65 37.67
CA ARG A 4 -26.65 -8.66 36.66
C ARG A 4 -25.41 -8.94 35.79
N SER A 5 -25.02 -10.21 35.68
CA SER A 5 -24.01 -10.67 34.72
C SER A 5 -24.68 -10.87 33.37
N LEU A 6 -24.33 -10.03 32.40
CA LEU A 6 -24.76 -10.08 31.02
C LEU A 6 -23.57 -10.60 30.21
N THR A 7 -23.43 -11.92 30.08
CA THR A 7 -22.50 -12.50 29.10
C THR A 7 -23.28 -12.80 27.83
N THR A 8 -23.12 -11.88 26.90
CA THR A 8 -23.50 -11.93 25.49
C THR A 8 -23.12 -13.27 24.84
N ALA A 9 -24.13 -13.90 24.23
CA ALA A 9 -23.96 -14.97 23.27
C ALA A 9 -23.16 -14.48 22.05
N VAL A 10 -22.13 -15.23 21.66
CA VAL A 10 -21.53 -15.10 20.33
C VAL A 10 -21.88 -16.37 19.55
N LEU A 11 -22.83 -16.16 18.64
CA LEU A 11 -23.31 -17.09 17.63
C LEU A 11 -22.18 -17.33 16.63
N LEU A 12 -21.56 -18.51 16.63
CA LEU A 12 -20.68 -18.96 15.54
C LEU A 12 -21.53 -19.68 14.51
N LEU A 13 -21.92 -18.96 13.47
CA LEU A 13 -22.50 -19.50 12.25
C LEU A 13 -21.50 -19.31 11.11
N ALA A 14 -20.93 -20.40 10.60
CA ALA A 14 -20.35 -20.41 9.27
C ALA A 14 -20.54 -21.81 8.65
N ILE A 15 -21.29 -21.77 7.56
CA ILE A 15 -21.95 -22.85 6.84
C ILE A 15 -20.93 -23.70 6.05
N ALA A 16 -21.12 -25.01 6.08
CA ALA A 16 -20.49 -25.95 5.15
C ALA A 16 -21.11 -25.80 3.75
N LEU A 17 -20.29 -25.61 2.72
CA LEU A 17 -20.70 -25.84 1.33
C LEU A 17 -19.62 -26.66 0.62
N SER A 18 -19.89 -27.96 0.55
CA SER A 18 -19.39 -28.86 -0.48
C SER A 18 -20.04 -28.50 -1.82
N LEU A 19 -19.24 -28.19 -2.84
CA LEU A 19 -19.63 -28.41 -4.23
C LEU A 19 -18.48 -29.06 -4.98
N THR A 20 -18.63 -30.37 -5.19
CA THR A 20 -18.00 -31.09 -6.28
C THR A 20 -18.84 -30.93 -7.55
N ALA A 21 -18.13 -31.07 -8.68
CA ALA A 21 -18.59 -31.46 -10.01
C ALA A 21 -18.63 -30.38 -11.11
N ILE A 22 -17.57 -30.46 -11.93
CA ILE A 22 -17.60 -30.65 -13.40
C ILE A 22 -18.33 -29.57 -14.20
N ASN A 23 -17.56 -28.67 -14.80
CA ASN A 23 -17.91 -28.14 -16.12
C ASN A 23 -17.07 -28.89 -17.17
N VAL A 24 -17.80 -29.68 -17.96
CA VAL A 24 -17.37 -30.32 -19.20
C VAL A 24 -16.82 -29.24 -20.13
N VAL A 25 -15.54 -29.31 -20.46
CA VAL A 25 -15.03 -28.65 -21.67
C VAL A 25 -15.05 -29.71 -22.76
N GLY A 26 -15.89 -29.49 -23.77
CA GLY A 26 -15.94 -30.33 -24.95
C GLY A 26 -14.56 -30.42 -25.58
N PHE A 27 -14.11 -31.65 -25.83
CA PHE A 27 -12.99 -31.92 -26.71
C PHE A 27 -13.50 -31.74 -28.14
N GLU A 28 -13.28 -30.55 -28.70
CA GLU A 28 -13.21 -30.40 -30.14
C GLU A 28 -11.73 -30.48 -30.52
N VAL A 29 -11.36 -31.61 -31.10
CA VAL A 29 -10.06 -31.83 -31.71
C VAL A 29 -10.14 -31.25 -33.12
N ASP A 30 -9.53 -30.09 -33.36
CA ASP A 30 -8.86 -29.86 -34.65
C ASP A 30 -7.75 -28.79 -34.58
N ASN A 31 -6.60 -29.17 -35.15
CA ASN A 31 -5.48 -28.40 -35.69
C ASN A 31 -4.60 -27.47 -34.79
N PRO A 32 -3.26 -27.60 -34.78
CA PRO A 32 -2.40 -26.96 -33.79
C PRO A 32 -1.67 -25.73 -34.36
N GLN A 33 -2.23 -24.52 -34.29
CA GLN A 33 -1.46 -23.28 -34.27
C GLN A 33 -2.29 -22.13 -33.70
N HIS A 34 -2.28 -21.94 -32.37
CA HIS A 34 -2.31 -20.61 -31.76
C HIS A 34 -2.07 -20.72 -30.26
N VAL A 35 -0.86 -20.40 -29.82
CA VAL A 35 -0.54 -20.20 -28.40
C VAL A 35 -1.17 -18.88 -27.97
N THR A 36 -2.43 -18.90 -27.54
CA THR A 36 -2.97 -17.78 -26.75
C THR A 36 -2.54 -17.99 -25.31
N LYS A 37 -1.36 -17.44 -24.97
CA LYS A 37 -0.99 -17.15 -23.58
C LYS A 37 -2.12 -16.30 -22.99
N LYS A 38 -2.91 -16.91 -22.11
CA LYS A 38 -3.76 -16.17 -21.17
C LYS A 38 -2.80 -15.44 -20.24
N SER A 39 -2.47 -14.20 -20.56
CA SER A 39 -1.72 -13.31 -19.70
C SER A 39 -2.58 -13.02 -18.49
N THR A 40 -2.38 -13.79 -17.42
CA THR A 40 -2.74 -13.36 -16.08
C THR A 40 -1.89 -12.13 -15.80
N ASP A 41 -2.43 -10.94 -16.06
CA ASP A 41 -1.80 -9.66 -15.74
C ASP A 41 -1.56 -9.59 -14.23
N THR A 42 -0.37 -10.02 -13.84
CA THR A 42 0.19 -9.72 -12.53
C THR A 42 0.63 -8.26 -12.64
N LYS A 43 -0.25 -7.31 -12.28
CA LYS A 43 0.10 -5.89 -12.26
C LYS A 43 1.43 -5.71 -11.53
N GLN A 44 2.45 -5.30 -12.27
CA GLN A 44 3.80 -5.19 -11.74
C GLN A 44 3.86 -3.90 -10.93
N PHE A 45 4.61 -3.89 -9.82
CA PHE A 45 4.73 -2.71 -8.96
C PHE A 45 5.16 -1.44 -9.73
N SER A 46 5.96 -1.62 -10.79
CA SER A 46 6.36 -0.59 -11.75
C SER A 46 5.20 0.14 -12.41
N ASP A 47 4.09 -0.55 -12.66
CA ASP A 47 2.92 0.03 -13.34
C ASP A 47 2.15 0.97 -12.40
N PHE A 48 2.29 0.76 -11.08
CA PHE A 48 1.76 1.66 -10.06
C PHE A 48 2.67 2.85 -9.76
N LEU A 49 4.00 2.71 -9.93
CA LEU A 49 5.00 3.73 -9.58
C LEU A 49 4.74 5.08 -10.26
N TRP A 50 4.33 5.07 -11.53
CA TRP A 50 4.14 6.30 -12.31
C TRP A 50 2.70 6.82 -12.30
N GLN A 51 1.78 6.06 -11.71
CA GLN A 51 0.39 6.48 -11.50
C GLN A 51 0.19 7.17 -10.16
N LYS A 52 1.11 6.97 -9.21
CA LYS A 52 1.01 7.49 -7.84
C LYS A 52 2.35 8.02 -7.34
N ARG A 53 2.30 9.12 -6.61
CA ARG A 53 3.39 9.56 -5.73
C ARG A 53 3.47 8.60 -4.56
N LEU A 54 4.67 8.39 -4.02
CA LEU A 54 4.88 7.47 -2.91
C LEU A 54 5.55 8.15 -1.73
N VAL A 55 5.04 7.89 -0.53
CA VAL A 55 5.82 8.06 0.70
C VAL A 55 6.27 6.69 1.15
N LEU A 56 7.58 6.47 1.21
CA LEU A 56 8.18 5.23 1.70
C LEU A 56 8.83 5.50 3.05
N ILE A 57 8.34 4.83 4.10
CA ILE A 57 8.80 4.95 5.48
C ILE A 57 9.63 3.71 5.83
N HIS A 58 10.77 3.89 6.50
CA HIS A 58 11.59 2.81 7.03
C HIS A 58 11.83 2.98 8.52
N SER A 59 11.71 1.88 9.29
CA SER A 59 12.21 1.80 10.65
C SER A 59 12.47 0.36 11.10
N ASP A 60 13.54 0.15 11.85
CA ASP A 60 13.85 -1.15 12.49
C ASP A 60 13.08 -1.40 13.79
N THR A 61 12.25 -0.44 14.20
CA THR A 61 11.39 -0.52 15.40
C THR A 61 10.03 0.08 15.10
N GLN A 62 9.02 -0.23 15.91
CA GLN A 62 7.70 0.41 15.76
C GLN A 62 7.81 1.92 16.03
N PRO A 63 7.64 2.80 15.03
CA PRO A 63 7.68 4.24 15.25
C PRO A 63 6.32 4.76 15.72
N PRO A 64 6.28 5.89 16.43
CA PRO A 64 5.02 6.55 16.79
C PRO A 64 4.42 7.28 15.57
N LEU A 65 3.92 6.53 14.58
CA LEU A 65 3.34 7.09 13.35
C LEU A 65 1.91 7.64 13.54
N THR A 66 1.32 7.49 14.72
CA THR A 66 -0.06 7.92 15.01
C THR A 66 -0.33 9.40 14.69
N PRO A 67 0.53 10.37 15.08
CA PRO A 67 0.29 11.78 14.73
C PRO A 67 0.28 12.01 13.23
N PHE A 68 1.23 11.40 12.50
CA PHE A 68 1.27 11.45 11.04
C PHE A 68 0.02 10.84 10.41
N MET A 69 -0.50 9.74 10.97
CA MET A 69 -1.70 9.07 10.49
C MET A 69 -2.99 9.87 10.74
N TRP A 70 -3.06 10.66 11.81
CA TRP A 70 -4.23 11.50 12.10
C TRP A 70 -4.41 12.65 11.11
N GLU A 71 -3.34 13.09 10.47
CA GLU A 71 -3.38 14.10 9.41
C GLU A 71 -3.87 13.53 8.07
N LEU A 72 -3.97 12.20 7.93
CA LEU A 72 -4.38 11.57 6.67
C LEU A 72 -5.89 11.62 6.48
N ASP A 73 -6.30 12.06 5.29
CA ASP A 73 -7.68 11.97 4.80
C ASP A 73 -7.72 11.37 3.39
N TYR A 74 -8.81 10.66 3.07
CA TYR A 74 -8.90 9.91 1.80
C TYR A 74 -8.97 10.82 0.58
N GLU A 75 -9.60 11.99 0.70
CA GLU A 75 -9.78 12.95 -0.37
C GLU A 75 -8.42 13.53 -0.79
N SER A 76 -7.66 14.08 0.15
CA SER A 76 -6.34 14.65 -0.06
C SER A 76 -5.34 13.62 -0.62
N LEU A 77 -5.37 12.38 -0.13
CA LEU A 77 -4.55 11.29 -0.69
C LEU A 77 -4.92 11.00 -2.14
N THR A 78 -6.21 10.98 -2.46
CA THR A 78 -6.71 10.70 -3.81
C THR A 78 -6.37 11.83 -4.78
N GLU A 79 -6.65 13.07 -4.41
CA GLU A 79 -6.36 14.26 -5.23
C GLU A 79 -4.87 14.35 -5.60
N ARG A 80 -3.99 14.03 -4.64
CA ARG A 80 -2.54 14.08 -4.83
C ARG A 80 -1.96 12.80 -5.42
N LYS A 81 -2.81 11.82 -5.74
CA LYS A 81 -2.43 10.48 -6.22
C LYS A 81 -1.35 9.88 -5.32
N LEU A 82 -1.49 10.01 -4.00
CA LEU A 82 -0.45 9.64 -3.03
C LEU A 82 -0.77 8.28 -2.38
N ALA A 83 0.22 7.40 -2.35
CA ALA A 83 0.18 6.18 -1.55
C ALA A 83 1.32 6.18 -0.52
N ILE A 84 1.04 5.64 0.66
CA ILE A 84 1.97 5.65 1.79
C ILE A 84 2.22 4.21 2.21
N TYR A 85 3.49 3.81 2.16
CA TYR A 85 3.95 2.49 2.57
C TYR A 85 5.04 2.61 3.62
N ALA A 86 5.04 1.70 4.58
CA ALA A 86 6.07 1.59 5.59
C ALA A 86 6.66 0.18 5.58
N LEU A 87 7.98 0.08 5.66
CA LEU A 87 8.69 -1.15 6.02
C LEU A 87 9.15 -1.01 7.48
N ILE A 88 8.48 -1.73 8.38
CA ILE A 88 8.75 -1.70 9.82
C ILE A 88 9.11 -3.12 10.24
N ASN A 89 10.28 -3.31 10.85
CA ASN A 89 10.78 -4.63 11.23
C ASN A 89 10.71 -5.63 10.07
N GLN A 90 11.11 -5.20 8.86
CA GLN A 90 11.07 -5.99 7.62
C GLN A 90 9.66 -6.40 7.16
N GLN A 91 8.60 -5.84 7.73
CA GLN A 91 7.22 -6.09 7.33
C GLN A 91 6.63 -4.85 6.67
N SER A 92 5.97 -5.04 5.53
CA SER A 92 5.35 -3.95 4.80
C SER A 92 3.92 -3.69 5.25
N PHE A 93 3.61 -2.42 5.39
CA PHE A 93 2.32 -1.89 5.75
C PHE A 93 1.92 -0.80 4.78
N GLN A 94 0.64 -0.72 4.47
CA GLN A 94 0.04 0.44 3.84
C GLN A 94 -0.63 1.28 4.92
N LEU A 95 -0.30 2.57 4.96
CA LEU A 95 -0.89 3.52 5.87
C LEU A 95 -2.08 4.17 5.17
N LEU A 96 -3.22 4.16 5.84
CA LEU A 96 -4.47 4.74 5.37
C LEU A 96 -5.05 5.61 6.50
N PRO A 97 -5.98 6.52 6.18
CA PRO A 97 -6.73 7.25 7.19
C PRO A 97 -7.35 6.28 8.21
N ASN A 98 -6.99 6.44 9.48
CA ASN A 98 -7.49 5.65 10.61
C ASN A 98 -7.26 4.13 10.55
N THR A 99 -6.41 3.62 9.64
CA THR A 99 -6.15 2.17 9.57
C THR A 99 -4.76 1.85 8.99
N VAL A 100 -4.24 0.69 9.36
CA VAL A 100 -3.00 0.13 8.81
C VAL A 100 -3.31 -1.24 8.24
N MET A 101 -2.89 -1.48 7.00
CA MET A 101 -3.07 -2.78 6.35
C MET A 101 -1.70 -3.44 6.15
N ARG A 102 -1.50 -4.60 6.78
CA ARG A 102 -0.34 -5.46 6.47
C ARG A 102 -0.40 -5.90 5.01
N ARG A 103 0.74 -5.86 4.32
CA ARG A 103 0.85 -6.25 2.93
C ARG A 103 1.57 -7.60 2.80
N THR A 104 1.64 -8.09 1.57
CA THR A 104 2.16 -9.42 1.26
C THR A 104 3.69 -9.47 1.39
N PRO A 105 4.30 -10.63 1.68
CA PRO A 105 5.75 -10.80 1.69
C PRO A 105 6.46 -10.34 0.41
N THR A 106 5.81 -10.47 -0.75
CA THR A 106 6.33 -9.95 -2.03
C THR A 106 6.52 -8.43 -1.98
N LEU A 107 5.64 -7.70 -1.30
CA LEU A 107 5.78 -6.25 -1.15
C LEU A 107 6.87 -5.90 -0.12
N ASP A 108 7.09 -6.73 0.90
CA ASP A 108 8.24 -6.58 1.82
C ASP A 108 9.55 -6.53 1.03
N GLN A 109 9.74 -7.48 0.10
CA GLN A 109 10.92 -7.57 -0.76
C GLN A 109 11.06 -6.35 -1.68
N VAL A 110 9.97 -5.93 -2.32
CA VAL A 110 9.97 -4.77 -3.22
C VAL A 110 10.31 -3.48 -2.48
N LEU A 111 9.70 -3.26 -1.30
CA LEU A 111 10.01 -2.08 -0.50
C LEU A 111 11.45 -2.13 0.01
N MET A 112 11.92 -3.27 0.50
CA MET A 112 13.31 -3.43 0.95
C MET A 112 14.31 -3.09 -0.17
N GLN A 113 14.06 -3.56 -1.39
CA GLN A 113 14.89 -3.22 -2.54
C GLN A 113 14.88 -1.70 -2.79
N LYS A 114 13.70 -1.08 -2.89
CA LYS A 114 13.57 0.37 -3.17
C LYS A 114 14.20 1.23 -2.08
N LEU A 115 14.00 0.88 -0.82
CA LEU A 115 14.57 1.58 0.33
C LEU A 115 16.11 1.43 0.38
N THR A 116 16.65 0.30 -0.12
CA THR A 116 18.09 0.08 -0.28
C THR A 116 18.67 0.94 -1.40
N GLU A 117 18.01 0.97 -2.57
CA GLU A 117 18.39 1.80 -3.72
C GLU A 117 18.51 3.29 -3.34
N HIS A 118 17.61 3.77 -2.47
CA HIS A 118 17.61 5.14 -1.97
C HIS A 118 18.39 5.36 -0.66
N GLN A 119 19.16 4.37 -0.21
CA GLN A 119 20.04 4.45 0.97
C GLN A 119 19.31 4.91 2.25
N ILE A 120 18.11 4.39 2.50
CA ILE A 120 17.35 4.71 3.71
C ILE A 120 17.14 3.52 4.67
N MET A 121 17.52 2.31 4.27
CA MET A 121 17.47 1.10 5.11
C MET A 121 18.23 1.21 6.43
N ASN A 122 19.26 2.06 6.53
CA ASN A 122 20.04 2.21 7.77
C ASN A 122 19.57 3.41 8.62
N SER A 123 18.34 3.89 8.39
CA SER A 123 17.84 5.09 9.03
C SER A 123 16.35 5.00 9.34
N ASN A 124 15.96 5.57 10.48
CA ASN A 124 14.56 5.86 10.79
C ASN A 124 14.15 7.12 10.00
N SER A 125 13.82 6.93 8.72
CA SER A 125 13.46 8.03 7.83
C SER A 125 12.35 7.66 6.85
N ALA A 126 11.82 8.67 6.18
CA ALA A 126 10.89 8.53 5.08
C ALA A 126 11.41 9.28 3.84
N ILE A 127 11.01 8.84 2.67
CA ILE A 127 11.23 9.56 1.40
C ILE A 127 9.91 9.81 0.69
N LEU A 128 9.83 10.95 0.01
CA LEU A 128 8.76 11.25 -0.94
C LEU A 128 9.31 11.04 -2.36
N ILE A 129 8.62 10.21 -3.13
CA ILE A 129 8.89 9.95 -4.55
C ILE A 129 7.79 10.59 -5.39
N GLY A 130 8.19 11.33 -6.42
CA GLY A 130 7.28 12.01 -7.35
C GLY A 130 6.63 11.08 -8.37
N LEU A 131 5.74 11.63 -9.20
CA LEU A 131 5.16 10.91 -10.35
C LEU A 131 6.18 10.63 -11.47
N ASP A 132 7.32 11.32 -11.41
CA ASP A 132 8.50 11.11 -12.24
C ASP A 132 9.53 10.19 -11.56
N GLY A 133 9.16 9.52 -10.46
CA GLY A 133 9.96 8.47 -9.80
C GLY A 133 11.21 8.96 -9.09
N ASP A 134 11.53 10.24 -9.20
CA ASP A 134 12.62 10.86 -8.49
C ASP A 134 12.25 11.11 -7.02
N VAL A 135 13.25 10.99 -6.15
CA VAL A 135 13.13 11.39 -4.75
C VAL A 135 13.04 12.91 -4.67
N LYS A 136 11.96 13.41 -4.09
CA LYS A 136 11.69 14.84 -3.92
C LYS A 136 12.11 15.37 -2.56
N ALA A 137 12.06 14.52 -1.54
CA ALA A 137 12.49 14.87 -0.19
C ALA A 137 12.79 13.63 0.65
N LYS A 138 13.64 13.80 1.67
CA LYS A 138 13.89 12.84 2.74
C LYS A 138 13.56 13.50 4.09
N TYR A 139 12.90 12.76 4.96
CA TYR A 139 12.41 13.23 6.26
C TYR A 139 12.90 12.32 7.38
N PRO A 140 13.52 12.85 8.45
CA PRO A 140 13.65 12.11 9.70
C PRO A 140 12.27 11.79 10.27
N LEU A 141 12.04 10.56 10.77
CA LEU A 141 10.73 10.17 11.29
C LEU A 141 10.25 11.03 12.46
N ALA A 142 11.17 11.55 13.28
CA ALA A 142 10.86 12.46 14.39
C ALA A 142 10.19 13.78 13.95
N SER A 143 10.28 14.13 12.67
CA SER A 143 9.75 15.36 12.08
C SER A 143 8.80 15.09 10.90
N LEU A 144 8.36 13.84 10.74
CA LEU A 144 7.48 13.44 9.66
C LEU A 144 6.07 14.00 9.91
N SER A 145 5.59 14.82 8.98
CA SER A 145 4.25 15.40 8.99
C SER A 145 3.66 15.31 7.59
N TYR A 146 2.39 14.93 7.53
CA TYR A 146 1.64 14.87 6.28
C TYR A 146 1.36 16.26 5.72
N GLU A 147 1.07 17.24 6.59
CA GLU A 147 0.94 18.65 6.21
C GLU A 147 2.15 19.17 5.42
N ARG A 148 3.36 18.83 5.86
CA ARG A 148 4.59 19.22 5.15
C ARG A 148 4.72 18.51 3.80
N ILE A 149 4.36 17.23 3.73
CA ILE A 149 4.41 16.44 2.49
C ILE A 149 3.41 16.98 1.47
N LYS A 150 2.16 17.23 1.88
CA LYS A 150 1.11 17.72 0.97
C LYS A 150 1.45 19.12 0.43
N ALA A 151 1.98 20.01 1.29
CA ALA A 151 2.43 21.34 0.88
C ALA A 151 3.57 21.24 -0.15
N LEU A 152 4.54 20.36 0.06
CA LEU A 152 5.60 20.14 -0.92
C LEU A 152 5.04 19.60 -2.25
N ILE A 153 4.13 18.62 -2.21
CA ILE A 153 3.47 18.09 -3.41
C ILE A 153 2.76 19.19 -4.18
N ASP A 154 2.04 20.08 -3.49
CA ASP A 154 1.31 21.18 -4.12
C ASP A 154 2.23 22.17 -4.84
N THR A 155 3.50 22.29 -4.46
CA THR A 155 4.48 23.10 -5.22
C THR A 155 5.04 22.43 -6.46
N MET A 156 4.82 21.13 -6.67
CA MET A 156 5.45 20.39 -7.77
C MET A 156 4.85 20.77 -9.14
N PRO A 157 5.65 20.91 -10.21
CA PRO A 157 5.15 21.32 -11.53
C PRO A 157 4.02 20.43 -12.07
N MET A 158 4.15 19.11 -11.91
CA MET A 158 3.09 18.17 -12.32
C MET A 158 1.81 18.36 -11.51
N ARG A 159 1.91 18.68 -10.22
CA ARG A 159 0.74 18.95 -9.38
C ARG A 159 0.08 20.27 -9.78
N GLN A 160 0.87 21.29 -10.09
CA GLN A 160 0.36 22.56 -10.60
C GLN A 160 -0.38 22.41 -11.94
N ALA A 161 0.05 21.47 -12.80
CA ALA A 161 -0.66 21.15 -14.03
C ALA A 161 -1.99 20.39 -13.79
N GLU A 162 -2.09 19.59 -12.71
CA GLU A 162 -3.31 18.89 -12.31
C GLU A 162 -4.39 19.83 -11.74
N LEU A 163 -4.00 21.03 -11.27
CA LEU A 163 -4.88 22.02 -10.63
C LEU A 163 -5.44 23.09 -11.58
N ARG A 164 -5.02 23.07 -12.84
CA ARG A 164 -5.52 23.98 -13.89
C ARG A 164 -6.69 23.34 -14.63
#